data_AF-A0A6H1KXJ7-F1
#
_entry.id   AF-A0A6H1KXJ7-F1
#
_cell.length_a   1.000
_cell.length_b   1.000
_cell.length_c   1.000
_cell.angle_alpha   90.00
_cell.angle_beta   90.00
_cell.angle_gamma   90.00
#
_symmetry.space_group_name_H-M   'P 1'
#
loop_
_entity.id
_entity.type
_entity.pdbx_description
1 polymer ?
#
loop_
_entity_poly.entity_id
_entity_poly.type
_entity_poly.pdbx_seq_one_letter_code
_entity_poly.pdbx_strand_id
1 'polypeptide(L)'
;MTDEINDRLTRDRLGELVQAHEINTVMLGVPDLMGRLKGKSFDALHFLTQLPAGSEMCAYILASDVNMTPLDGFGLTGWHEGYGDLRVVPDLGASGV
;
A
#
# COMPACT_ATOMS: atom_id res chain seq x y z
N MET A 1 20.73 3.64 21.12
CA MET A 1 20.32 4.44 19.95
C MET A 1 19.58 3.53 18.98
N THR A 2 18.45 2.96 19.43
CA THR A 2 17.68 1.94 18.70
C THR A 2 16.17 1.98 19.01
N ASP A 3 15.67 3.02 19.68
CA ASP A 3 14.24 3.15 19.99
C ASP A 3 13.46 3.97 18.93
N GLU A 4 14.14 4.63 17.99
CA GLU A 4 13.49 5.55 17.03
C GLU A 4 12.88 4.87 15.79
N ILE A 5 13.00 3.56 15.62
CA ILE A 5 12.43 2.86 14.43
C ILE A 5 10.98 2.38 14.67
N ASN A 6 10.48 2.44 15.91
CA ASN A 6 9.23 1.76 16.28
C ASN A 6 8.03 2.67 16.57
N ASP A 7 8.08 3.97 16.29
CA ASP A 7 6.88 4.81 16.38
C ASP A 7 6.01 4.63 15.13
N ARG A 8 5.34 3.47 15.04
CA ARG A 8 4.38 3.18 13.98
C ARG A 8 3.20 4.13 14.11
N LEU A 9 2.89 4.85 13.04
CA LEU A 9 1.71 5.71 13.00
C LEU A 9 0.44 4.88 13.22
N THR A 10 -0.28 5.14 14.29
CA THR A 10 -1.55 4.47 14.60
C THR A 10 -2.70 5.07 13.77
N ARG A 11 -3.78 4.30 13.62
CA ARG A 11 -5.01 4.78 12.97
C ARG A 11 -5.56 6.06 13.61
N ASP A 12 -5.60 6.11 14.94
CA ASP A 12 -6.15 7.27 15.67
C ASP A 12 -5.29 8.52 15.43
N ARG A 13 -3.97 8.36 15.51
CA ARG A 13 -3.04 9.47 15.23
C ARG A 13 -3.12 9.94 13.78
N LEU A 14 -3.26 9.02 12.83
CA LEU A 14 -3.53 9.38 11.43
C LEU A 14 -4.86 10.16 11.30
N GLY A 15 -5.90 9.76 12.03
CA GLY A 15 -7.17 10.48 12.08
C GLY A 15 -7.03 11.93 12.53
N GLU A 16 -6.27 12.18 13.59
CA GLU A 16 -5.98 13.54 14.09
C GLU A 16 -5.26 14.40 13.03
N LEU A 17 -4.23 13.85 12.38
CA LEU A 17 -3.45 14.54 11.35
C LEU A 17 -4.28 14.86 10.09
N VAL A 18 -5.23 13.99 9.73
CA VAL A 18 -6.16 14.24 8.62
C VAL A 18 -7.15 15.34 8.96
N GLN A 19 -7.70 15.36 10.18
CA GLN A 19 -8.61 16.42 10.64
C GLN A 19 -7.91 17.78 10.72
N ALA A 20 -6.64 17.80 11.11
CA ALA A 20 -5.80 19.00 11.13
C ALA A 20 -5.35 19.47 9.73
N HIS A 21 -5.72 18.74 8.66
CA HIS A 21 -5.26 18.96 7.28
C HIS A 21 -3.74 18.86 7.09
N GLU A 22 -3.02 18.24 8.02
CA GLU A 22 -1.58 18.00 7.92
C GLU A 22 -1.26 16.83 6.97
N ILE A 23 -2.17 15.86 6.87
CA ILE A 23 -2.11 14.76 5.90
C ILE A 23 -3.38 14.77 5.06
N ASN A 24 -3.24 14.92 3.75
CA ASN A 24 -4.34 14.89 2.78
C ASN A 24 -4.29 13.67 1.84
N THR A 25 -3.13 13.01 1.74
CA THR A 25 -2.90 11.89 0.82
C THR A 25 -2.17 10.78 1.55
N VAL A 26 -2.64 9.54 1.37
CA VAL A 26 -2.00 8.33 1.91
C VAL A 26 -1.74 7.36 0.76
N MET A 27 -0.54 6.76 0.74
CA MET A 27 -0.21 5.68 -0.20
C MET A 27 -0.35 4.33 0.49
N LEU A 28 -1.23 3.47 -0.03
CA LEU A 28 -1.22 2.05 0.33
C LEU A 28 -0.18 1.36 -0.54
N GLY A 29 0.93 0.97 0.06
CA GLY A 29 2.09 0.43 -0.65
C GLY A 29 2.45 -0.98 -0.20
N VAL A 30 3.02 -1.74 -1.13
CA VAL A 30 3.64 -3.05 -0.92
C VAL A 30 5.05 -3.04 -1.52
N PRO A 31 6.00 -3.82 -0.95
CA PRO A 31 7.28 -4.04 -1.59
C PRO A 31 7.10 -4.95 -2.82
N ASP A 32 7.68 -4.55 -3.94
CA ASP A 32 7.77 -5.39 -5.13
C ASP A 32 8.94 -6.39 -5.03
N LEU A 33 9.13 -7.22 -6.06
CA LEU A 33 10.20 -8.25 -6.08
C LEU A 33 11.63 -7.68 -6.03
N MET A 34 11.81 -6.39 -6.33
CA MET A 34 13.10 -5.69 -6.20
C MET A 34 13.21 -4.91 -4.89
N GLY A 35 12.22 -5.03 -3.99
CA GLY A 35 12.17 -4.33 -2.71
C GLY A 35 11.75 -2.86 -2.83
N ARG A 36 11.19 -2.42 -3.96
CA ARG A 36 10.72 -1.05 -4.16
C ARG A 36 9.30 -0.90 -3.62
N LEU A 37 9.00 0.23 -2.99
CA LEU A 37 7.64 0.55 -2.56
C LEU A 37 6.79 0.94 -3.78
N LYS A 38 5.74 0.14 -4.06
CA LYS A 38 4.76 0.43 -5.12
C LYS A 38 3.34 0.33 -4.57
N GLY A 39 2.40 1.05 -5.16
CA GLY A 39 1.02 1.05 -4.71
C GLY A 39 0.20 2.20 -5.25
N LYS A 40 -0.91 2.48 -4.58
CA LYS A 40 -1.88 3.51 -5.00
C LYS A 40 -2.02 4.59 -3.92
N SER A 41 -2.05 5.83 -4.38
CA SER A 41 -2.33 6.99 -3.54
C SER A 41 -3.84 7.23 -3.45
N PHE A 42 -4.28 7.60 -2.26
CA PHE A 42 -5.67 7.88 -1.93
C PHE A 42 -5.78 9.20 -1.18
N ASP A 43 -6.93 9.85 -1.33
CA ASP A 43 -7.35 10.87 -0.37
C ASP A 43 -7.34 10.26 1.04
N ALA A 44 -6.81 11.01 2.02
CA ALA A 44 -6.58 10.47 3.35
C ALA A 44 -7.88 10.17 4.13
N LEU A 45 -8.93 10.96 3.91
CA LEU A 45 -10.24 10.70 4.52
C LEU A 45 -10.89 9.46 3.90
N HIS A 46 -10.80 9.30 2.58
CA HIS A 46 -11.24 8.09 1.90
C HIS A 46 -10.49 6.85 2.41
N PHE A 47 -9.17 6.95 2.58
CA PHE A 47 -8.34 5.87 3.12
C PHE A 47 -8.81 5.44 4.52
N LEU A 48 -9.01 6.38 5.44
CA LEU A 48 -9.43 6.09 6.82
C LEU A 48 -10.83 5.48 6.93
N THR A 49 -11.74 5.84 6.02
CA THR A 49 -13.17 5.48 6.10
C THR A 49 -13.54 4.26 5.26
N GLN A 50 -12.93 4.07 4.10
CA GLN A 50 -13.32 3.03 3.13
C GLN A 50 -12.30 1.91 2.98
N LEU A 51 -11.02 2.18 3.23
CA LEU A 51 -9.94 1.21 2.97
C LEU A 51 -9.46 0.36 4.15
N PRO A 52 -10.09 0.32 5.35
CA PRO A 52 -9.79 -0.73 6.32
C PRO A 52 -10.03 -2.15 5.78
N ALA A 53 -10.93 -2.32 4.82
CA ALA A 53 -11.17 -3.60 4.13
C ALA A 53 -10.10 -3.93 3.07
N GLY A 54 -9.16 -3.02 2.81
CA GLY A 54 -8.16 -3.13 1.75
C GLY A 54 -8.61 -2.56 0.40
N SER A 55 -7.69 -2.54 -0.55
CA SER A 55 -7.88 -2.08 -1.92
C SER A 55 -7.34 -3.09 -2.91
N GLU A 56 -7.95 -3.18 -4.09
CA GLU A 56 -7.46 -4.03 -5.17
C GLU A 56 -6.37 -3.33 -5.98
N MET A 57 -5.34 -4.09 -6.34
CA MET A 57 -4.22 -3.67 -7.17
C MET A 57 -3.83 -4.80 -8.12
N CYS A 58 -3.59 -4.51 -9.39
CA CYS A 58 -3.14 -5.52 -10.33
C CYS A 58 -1.75 -6.06 -9.95
N ALA A 59 -1.54 -7.37 -10.06
CA ALA A 59 -0.28 -8.04 -9.71
C ALA A 59 0.94 -7.52 -10.48
N TYR A 60 0.71 -6.80 -11.57
CA TYR A 60 1.68 -6.00 -12.30
C TYR A 60 2.59 -5.11 -11.42
N ILE A 61 2.10 -4.59 -10.29
CA ILE A 61 2.94 -3.80 -9.39
C ILE A 61 4.03 -4.61 -8.68
N LEU A 62 3.93 -5.95 -8.65
CA LEU A 62 4.91 -6.82 -8.00
C LEU A 62 6.08 -7.19 -8.90
N ALA A 63 5.86 -7.32 -10.22
CA ALA A 63 6.88 -7.79 -11.16
C ALA A 63 6.92 -6.92 -12.43
N SER A 64 7.38 -5.68 -12.25
CA SER A 64 7.72 -4.77 -13.34
C SER A 64 9.13 -4.22 -13.14
N ASP A 65 9.80 -3.78 -14.20
CA ASP A 65 11.10 -3.10 -14.11
C ASP A 65 10.97 -1.63 -13.66
N VAL A 66 12.03 -0.83 -13.78
CA VAL A 66 12.02 0.62 -13.48
C VAL A 66 11.22 1.43 -14.51
N ASN A 67 11.06 0.92 -15.73
CA ASN A 67 10.31 1.52 -16.81
C ASN A 67 8.84 1.07 -16.82
N MET A 68 8.38 0.37 -15.77
CA MET A 68 7.03 -0.16 -15.71
C MET A 68 6.76 -1.19 -16.84
N THR A 69 7.81 -1.89 -17.29
CA THR A 69 7.68 -3.05 -18.19
C THR A 69 7.46 -4.29 -17.34
N PRO A 70 6.39 -5.09 -17.59
CA PRO A 70 6.20 -6.35 -16.90
C PRO A 70 7.40 -7.29 -17.09
N LEU A 71 7.79 -7.98 -16.03
CA LEU A 71 8.84 -9.00 -16.09
C LEU A 71 8.23 -10.35 -16.44
N ASP A 72 8.86 -11.06 -17.39
CA ASP A 72 8.49 -12.42 -17.76
C ASP A 72 9.00 -13.43 -16.71
N GLY A 73 8.41 -14.63 -16.70
CA GLY A 73 8.89 -15.76 -15.90
C GLY A 73 8.36 -15.83 -14.46
N PHE A 74 7.45 -14.94 -14.08
CA PHE A 74 6.72 -15.02 -12.80
C PHE A 74 5.27 -15.43 -13.06
N GLY A 75 4.78 -16.50 -12.44
CA GLY A 75 3.38 -16.96 -12.58
C GLY A 75 2.32 -16.05 -11.95
N LEU A 76 2.71 -14.82 -11.59
CA LEU A 76 1.84 -13.75 -11.12
C LEU A 76 1.63 -12.67 -12.19
N THR A 77 2.46 -12.66 -13.24
CA THR A 77 2.54 -11.56 -14.20
C THR A 77 2.85 -12.06 -15.60
N GLY A 78 2.07 -11.60 -16.57
CA GLY A 78 2.30 -11.85 -17.98
C GLY A 78 1.07 -11.48 -18.79
N TRP A 79 1.28 -10.99 -20.01
CA TRP A 79 0.18 -10.61 -20.91
C TRP A 79 -0.78 -11.77 -21.20
N HIS A 80 -0.29 -13.00 -21.11
CA HIS A 80 -1.10 -14.22 -21.31
C HIS A 80 -1.99 -14.56 -20.11
N GLU A 81 -1.64 -14.12 -18.90
CA GLU A 81 -2.34 -14.45 -17.65
C GLU A 81 -3.13 -13.25 -17.07
N GLY A 82 -2.95 -12.05 -17.63
CA GLY A 82 -3.84 -10.90 -17.42
C GLY A 82 -3.57 -10.06 -16.16
N TYR A 83 -2.47 -10.30 -15.43
CA TYR A 83 -2.09 -9.54 -14.24
C TYR A 83 -3.21 -9.46 -13.18
N GLY A 84 -3.65 -10.63 -12.68
CA GLY A 84 -4.77 -10.76 -11.75
C GLY A 84 -4.72 -9.82 -10.54
N ASP A 85 -5.88 -9.63 -9.91
CA ASP A 85 -6.01 -8.66 -8.83
C ASP A 85 -5.51 -9.20 -7.49
N LEU A 86 -4.77 -8.34 -6.80
CA LEU A 86 -4.31 -8.53 -5.44
C LEU A 86 -5.15 -7.65 -4.51
N ARG A 87 -5.54 -8.19 -3.36
CA ARG A 87 -6.09 -7.38 -2.28
C ARG A 87 -4.99 -6.96 -1.32
N VAL A 88 -4.73 -5.65 -1.22
CA VAL A 88 -3.78 -5.08 -0.27
C VAL A 88 -4.55 -4.53 0.93
N VAL A 89 -4.21 -4.98 2.13
CA VAL A 89 -4.86 -4.55 3.38
C VAL A 89 -3.86 -3.70 4.18
N PRO A 90 -4.22 -2.48 4.61
CA PRO A 90 -3.34 -1.63 5.40
C PRO A 90 -3.09 -2.20 6.80
N ASP A 91 -1.84 -2.19 7.25
CA ASP A 91 -1.46 -2.43 8.66
C ASP A 91 -1.30 -1.08 9.36
N LEU A 92 -2.34 -0.65 10.09
CA LEU A 92 -2.34 0.61 10.85
C LEU A 92 -2.28 0.38 12.37
N GLY A 93 -1.78 -0.79 12.81
CA GLY A 93 -1.64 -1.11 14.22
C GLY A 93 -2.96 -0.90 14.97
N ALA A 94 -3.94 -1.79 14.77
CA ALA A 94 -5.17 -1.71 15.55
C ALA A 94 -4.89 -2.13 17.01
N SER A 95 -5.26 -1.27 17.95
CA SER A 95 -5.62 -1.68 19.31
C SER A 95 -6.82 -2.63 19.24
N GLY A 96 -6.56 -3.94 19.25
CA GLY A 96 -7.59 -4.97 19.45
C GLY A 96 -8.15 -5.62 18.19
N VAL A 97 -7.60 -6.81 17.89
CA VAL A 97 -8.37 -8.03 17.63
C VAL A 97 -7.88 -9.07 18.62
#